data_AF-A0A7K0PZR6-F1
#
_entry.id   AF-A0A7K0PZR6-F1
#
_cell.length_a   1.000
_cell.length_b   1.000
_cell.length_c   1.000
_cell.angle_alpha   90.00
_cell.angle_beta   90.00
_cell.angle_gamma   90.00
#
_symmetry.space_group_name_H-M   'P 1'
#
loop_
_entity.id
_entity.type
_entity.pdbx_description
1 polymer ?
#
loop_
_entity_poly.entity_id
_entity_poly.type
_entity_poly.pdbx_seq_one_letter_code
_entity_poly.pdbx_strand_id
1 'polypeptide(L)'
;MTPHEAAGTKPKGSPWRILVTVLGTLAVIGVEFVLLYGVYSRATPVAEQRAAVAEVVGQLSVAVPADAAALADSLDRAAAQLADLGAPDDQVAVVADAAAAVQDSPGALAEARTAVTDLDAELADHAASLDVQAIVAYVSMLVIASVGWMVWFRRLVGRHRRLQAEVTEQAALVASEGRLASLVRRSADVIVVLGTDGRVGYATDSAAGLFDVPV
;
A
#
# COMPACT_ATOMS: atom_id res chain seq x y z
N MET A 1 -25.93 52.31 -0.86
CA MET A 1 -24.75 52.07 -0.01
C MET A 1 -24.57 50.57 0.08
N THR A 2 -23.65 50.02 -0.71
CA THR A 2 -23.42 48.57 -0.81
C THR A 2 -22.60 48.10 0.38
N PRO A 3 -23.07 47.09 1.14
CA PRO A 3 -22.32 46.56 2.27
C PRO A 3 -21.01 45.95 1.77
N HIS A 4 -19.91 46.33 2.40
CA HIS A 4 -18.59 45.75 2.18
C HIS A 4 -18.65 44.24 2.49
N GLU A 5 -18.72 43.41 1.46
CA GLU A 5 -18.36 42.00 1.53
C GLU A 5 -16.90 41.91 1.99
N ALA A 6 -16.71 41.67 3.28
CA ALA A 6 -15.44 41.22 3.80
C ALA A 6 -15.19 39.81 3.23
N ALA A 7 -14.53 39.76 2.07
CA ALA A 7 -14.12 38.53 1.41
C ALA A 7 -13.18 37.77 2.34
N GLY A 8 -13.74 36.89 3.17
CA GLY A 8 -13.01 35.99 4.03
C GLY A 8 -12.03 35.20 3.19
N THR A 9 -10.74 35.47 3.35
CA THR A 9 -9.67 34.76 2.65
C THR A 9 -9.76 33.30 3.03
N LYS A 10 -10.29 32.46 2.14
CA LYS A 10 -10.34 31.00 2.32
C LYS A 10 -8.94 30.54 2.74
N PRO A 11 -8.79 29.83 3.88
CA PRO A 11 -7.49 29.35 4.29
C PRO A 11 -6.96 28.40 3.22
N LYS A 12 -5.97 28.88 2.44
CA LYS A 12 -5.30 28.05 1.44
C LYS A 12 -4.59 26.95 2.21
N GLY A 13 -5.11 25.73 2.08
CA GLY A 13 -4.41 24.55 2.59
C GLY A 13 -2.97 24.57 2.08
N SER A 14 -2.01 24.55 2.99
CA SER A 14 -0.59 24.64 2.64
C SER A 14 -0.24 23.57 1.60
N PRO A 15 0.22 23.96 0.39
CA PRO A 15 0.53 23.01 -0.68
C PRO A 15 1.58 21.97 -0.24
N TRP A 16 2.43 22.34 0.71
CA TRP A 16 3.38 21.47 1.37
C TRP A 16 2.74 20.23 2.01
N ARG A 17 1.56 20.36 2.63
CA ARG A 17 0.90 19.23 3.29
C ARG A 17 0.34 18.22 2.28
N ILE A 18 -0.16 18.71 1.16
CA ILE A 18 -0.63 17.86 0.06
C ILE A 18 0.57 17.11 -0.52
N LEU A 19 1.66 17.83 -0.79
CA LEU A 19 2.91 17.25 -1.29
C LEU A 19 3.45 16.14 -0.38
N VAL A 20 3.53 16.37 0.93
CA VAL A 20 4.02 15.39 1.90
C VAL A 20 3.13 14.15 1.96
N THR A 21 1.82 14.32 1.85
CA THR A 21 0.88 13.18 1.85
C THR A 21 1.06 12.34 0.59
N VAL A 22 1.13 12.99 -0.57
CA VAL A 22 1.36 12.31 -1.86
C VAL A 22 2.71 11.59 -1.88
N LEU A 23 3.78 12.23 -1.42
CA LEU A 23 5.10 11.60 -1.29
C LEU A 23 5.09 10.42 -0.34
N GLY A 24 4.40 10.53 0.80
CA GLY A 24 4.25 9.43 1.75
C GLY A 24 3.53 8.22 1.13
N THR A 25 2.43 8.46 0.41
CA THR A 25 1.70 7.38 -0.28
C THR A 25 2.53 6.75 -1.39
N LEU A 26 3.21 7.56 -2.22
CA LEU A 26 4.10 7.05 -3.27
C LEU A 26 5.28 6.25 -2.69
N ALA A 27 5.85 6.68 -1.56
CA ALA A 27 6.91 5.94 -0.90
C ALA A 27 6.43 4.57 -0.41
N VAL A 28 5.22 4.49 0.19
CA VAL A 28 4.63 3.21 0.61
C VAL A 28 4.38 2.29 -0.59
N ILE A 29 3.79 2.81 -1.66
CA ILE A 29 3.55 2.04 -2.90
C ILE A 29 4.87 1.59 -3.52
N GLY A 30 5.89 2.44 -3.52
CA GLY A 30 7.22 2.10 -4.05
C GLY A 30 7.90 0.99 -3.24
N VAL A 31 7.84 1.07 -1.92
CA VAL A 31 8.37 0.02 -1.03
C VAL A 31 7.62 -1.30 -1.23
N GLU A 32 6.29 -1.25 -1.31
CA GLU A 32 5.44 -2.41 -1.62
C GLU A 32 5.84 -3.06 -2.94
N PHE A 33 5.98 -2.27 -4.00
CA PHE A 33 6.32 -2.77 -5.33
C PHE A 33 7.73 -3.38 -5.36
N VAL A 34 8.71 -2.75 -4.72
CA VAL A 34 10.09 -3.28 -4.63
C VAL A 34 10.12 -4.58 -3.84
N LEU A 35 9.36 -4.71 -2.77
CA LEU A 35 9.27 -5.94 -1.99
C LEU A 35 8.60 -7.07 -2.79
N LEU A 36 7.46 -6.79 -3.43
CA LEU A 36 6.76 -7.75 -4.28
C LEU A 36 7.64 -8.21 -5.44
N TYR A 37 8.30 -7.26 -6.12
CA TYR A 37 9.22 -7.57 -7.21
C TYR A 37 10.44 -8.36 -6.71
N GLY A 38 11.00 -8.01 -5.55
CA GLY A 38 12.14 -8.70 -4.95
C GLY A 38 11.81 -10.14 -4.53
N VAL A 39 10.62 -10.38 -3.98
CA VAL A 39 10.15 -11.73 -3.66
C VAL A 39 9.86 -12.51 -4.94
N TYR A 40 9.16 -11.91 -5.90
CA TYR A 40 8.81 -12.57 -7.16
C TYR A 40 10.04 -12.98 -7.98
N SER A 41 10.97 -12.04 -8.19
CA SER A 41 12.21 -12.28 -8.95
C SER A 41 13.11 -13.36 -8.33
N ARG A 42 13.02 -13.59 -7.02
CA ARG A 42 13.78 -14.66 -6.34
C ARG A 42 13.05 -16.01 -6.34
N ALA A 43 11.72 -16.02 -6.35
CA ALA A 43 10.94 -17.25 -6.27
C ALA A 43 10.81 -17.95 -7.62
N THR A 44 10.70 -17.21 -8.72
CA THR A 44 10.50 -17.78 -10.07
C THR A 44 11.63 -18.74 -10.50
N PRO A 45 12.92 -18.38 -10.38
CA PRO A 45 14.01 -19.27 -10.80
C PRO A 45 14.01 -20.59 -10.04
N VAL A 46 13.75 -20.57 -8.73
CA VAL A 46 13.73 -21.78 -7.89
C VAL A 46 12.56 -22.70 -8.26
N ALA A 47 11.39 -22.15 -8.58
CA ALA A 47 10.25 -22.93 -9.03
C ALA A 47 10.54 -23.61 -10.38
N GLU A 48 11.19 -22.91 -11.30
CA GLU A 48 11.60 -23.46 -12.61
C GLU A 48 12.71 -24.50 -12.47
N GLN A 49 13.69 -24.28 -11.59
CA GLN A 49 14.74 -25.26 -11.26
C GLN A 49 14.13 -26.55 -10.70
N ARG A 50 13.18 -26.44 -9.76
CA ARG A 50 12.46 -27.60 -9.21
C ARG A 50 11.67 -28.36 -10.26
N ALA A 51 11.03 -27.65 -11.19
CA ALA A 51 10.30 -28.31 -12.28
C ALA A 51 11.25 -29.13 -13.17
N ALA A 52 12.41 -28.57 -13.51
CA ALA A 52 13.43 -29.27 -14.30
C ALA A 52 13.97 -30.51 -13.57
N VAL A 53 14.31 -30.39 -12.28
CA VAL A 53 14.81 -31.53 -11.48
C VAL A 53 13.72 -32.59 -11.28
N ALA A 54 12.48 -32.21 -10.97
CA ALA A 54 11.38 -33.15 -10.80
C ALA A 54 11.07 -33.95 -12.08
N GLU A 55 11.20 -33.33 -13.25
CA GLU A 55 11.07 -34.03 -14.54
C GLU A 55 12.12 -35.14 -14.66
N VAL A 56 13.38 -34.82 -14.37
CA VAL A 56 14.51 -35.77 -14.42
C VAL A 56 14.36 -36.86 -13.37
N VAL A 57 13.97 -36.54 -12.14
CA VAL A 57 13.65 -37.52 -11.08
C VAL A 57 12.59 -38.50 -11.57
N GLY A 58 11.54 -37.99 -12.23
CA GLY A 58 10.50 -38.79 -12.85
C GLY A 58 11.06 -39.76 -13.90
N GLN A 59 11.91 -39.29 -14.81
CA GLN A 59 12.56 -40.12 -15.83
C GLN A 59 13.47 -41.19 -15.20
N LEU A 60 14.31 -40.79 -14.24
CA LEU A 60 15.21 -41.68 -13.50
C LEU A 60 14.47 -42.80 -12.75
N SER A 61 13.27 -42.52 -12.23
CA SER A 61 12.47 -43.48 -11.47
C SER A 61 11.97 -44.67 -12.30
N VAL A 62 11.78 -44.47 -13.61
CA VAL A 62 11.31 -45.50 -14.54
C VAL A 62 12.40 -46.04 -15.47
N ALA A 63 13.53 -45.34 -15.57
CA ALA A 63 14.63 -45.71 -16.46
C ALA A 63 15.25 -47.07 -16.13
N VAL A 64 15.49 -47.86 -17.17
CA VAL A 64 16.23 -49.12 -17.11
C VAL A 64 17.63 -48.96 -17.74
N PRO A 65 18.58 -49.89 -17.51
CA PRO A 65 19.93 -49.79 -18.07
C PRO A 65 20.01 -49.63 -19.59
N ALA A 66 18.99 -50.08 -20.34
CA ALA A 66 18.92 -49.90 -21.79
C ALA A 66 18.67 -48.43 -22.20
N ASP A 67 18.15 -47.59 -21.31
CA ASP A 67 17.83 -46.18 -21.56
C ASP A 67 18.99 -45.24 -21.21
N ALA A 68 20.13 -45.77 -20.72
CA ALA A 68 21.22 -44.99 -20.13
C ALA A 68 21.71 -43.84 -21.02
N ALA A 69 21.88 -44.06 -22.33
CA ALA A 69 22.32 -43.02 -23.25
C ALA A 69 21.28 -41.88 -23.39
N ALA A 70 20.00 -42.22 -23.55
CA ALA A 70 18.94 -41.22 -23.68
C ALA A 70 18.73 -40.43 -22.36
N LEU A 71 18.98 -41.10 -21.22
CA LEU A 71 18.90 -40.49 -19.91
C LEU A 71 20.10 -39.57 -19.62
N ALA A 72 21.31 -39.94 -20.06
CA ALA A 72 22.47 -39.04 -19.99
C ALA A 72 22.20 -37.75 -20.78
N ASP A 73 21.66 -37.85 -22.00
CA ASP A 73 21.26 -36.68 -22.80
C ASP A 73 20.17 -35.83 -22.14
N SER A 74 19.27 -36.43 -21.34
CA SER A 74 18.25 -35.66 -20.61
C SER A 74 18.81 -34.98 -19.37
N LEU A 75 19.71 -35.64 -18.66
CA LEU A 75 20.47 -35.07 -17.54
C LEU A 75 21.33 -33.89 -18.00
N ASP A 76 22.07 -34.01 -19.10
CA ASP A 76 22.87 -32.91 -19.65
C ASP A 76 22.03 -31.69 -20.02
N ARG A 77 20.85 -31.91 -20.64
CA ARG A 77 19.91 -30.83 -20.95
C ARG A 77 19.37 -30.17 -19.68
N ALA A 78 19.08 -30.96 -18.64
CA ALA A 78 18.64 -30.42 -17.37
C ALA A 78 19.74 -29.63 -16.65
N ALA A 79 20.99 -30.09 -16.71
CA ALA A 79 22.14 -29.35 -16.17
C ALA A 79 22.32 -28.01 -16.88
N ALA A 80 22.26 -27.99 -18.22
CA ALA A 80 22.30 -26.75 -19.00
C ALA A 80 21.12 -25.82 -18.67
N GLN A 81 19.91 -26.36 -18.53
CA GLN A 81 18.73 -25.59 -18.14
C GLN A 81 18.88 -25.00 -16.73
N LEU A 82 19.40 -25.76 -15.76
CA LEU A 82 19.68 -25.25 -14.42
C LEU A 82 20.68 -24.10 -14.46
N ALA A 83 21.75 -24.22 -15.25
CA ALA A 83 22.74 -23.15 -15.43
C ALA A 83 22.10 -21.88 -16.04
N ASP A 84 21.25 -22.03 -17.05
CA ASP A 84 20.52 -20.90 -17.67
C ASP A 84 19.54 -20.23 -16.69
N LEU A 85 18.97 -20.99 -15.75
CA LEU A 85 18.14 -20.50 -14.66
C LEU A 85 18.95 -19.88 -13.51
N GLY A 86 20.28 -19.83 -13.62
CA GLY A 86 21.17 -19.29 -12.61
C GLY A 86 21.25 -20.15 -11.35
N ALA A 87 21.08 -21.48 -11.48
CA ALA A 87 21.35 -22.39 -10.39
C ALA A 87 22.83 -22.32 -9.97
N PRO A 88 23.15 -22.52 -8.69
CA PRO A 88 24.52 -22.66 -8.20
C PRO A 88 25.34 -23.72 -8.96
N ASP A 89 26.63 -23.46 -9.18
CA ASP A 89 27.52 -24.33 -9.96
C ASP A 89 27.62 -25.75 -9.39
N ASP A 90 27.51 -25.92 -8.07
CA ASP A 90 27.49 -27.21 -7.38
C ASP A 90 26.23 -28.03 -7.70
N GLN A 91 25.07 -27.38 -7.78
CA GLN A 91 23.81 -28.05 -8.18
C GLN A 91 23.84 -28.48 -9.65
N VAL A 92 24.39 -27.64 -10.53
CA VAL A 92 24.61 -27.97 -11.94
C VAL A 92 25.58 -29.14 -12.06
N ALA A 93 26.67 -29.14 -11.30
CA ALA A 93 27.66 -30.20 -11.28
C ALA A 93 27.07 -31.55 -10.85
N VAL A 94 26.17 -31.59 -9.86
CA VAL A 94 25.51 -32.84 -9.43
C VAL A 94 24.76 -33.52 -10.59
N VAL A 95 24.04 -32.75 -11.40
CA VAL A 95 23.28 -33.31 -12.55
C VAL A 95 24.21 -33.69 -13.70
N ALA A 96 25.24 -32.88 -13.98
CA ALA A 96 26.22 -33.16 -15.03
C ALA A 96 27.09 -34.40 -14.69
N ASP A 97 27.51 -34.54 -13.43
CA ASP A 97 28.27 -35.70 -12.96
C ASP A 97 27.41 -36.97 -13.00
N ALA A 98 26.12 -36.87 -12.69
CA ALA A 98 25.18 -37.98 -12.86
C ALA A 98 25.03 -38.38 -14.34
N ALA A 99 24.99 -37.42 -15.27
CA ALA A 99 24.96 -37.68 -16.71
C ALA A 99 26.21 -38.46 -17.16
N ALA A 100 27.40 -37.96 -16.79
CA ALA A 100 28.67 -38.60 -17.11
C ALA A 100 28.78 -40.01 -16.53
N ALA A 101 28.37 -40.20 -15.27
CA ALA A 101 28.40 -41.51 -14.61
C ALA A 101 27.49 -42.54 -15.32
N VAL A 102 26.27 -42.13 -15.69
CA VAL A 102 25.32 -43.00 -16.42
C VAL A 102 25.82 -43.32 -17.84
N GLN A 103 26.48 -42.37 -18.50
CA GLN A 103 27.08 -42.55 -19.81
C GLN A 103 28.26 -43.55 -19.77
N ASP A 104 29.12 -43.45 -18.76
CA ASP A 104 30.28 -44.33 -18.58
C ASP A 104 29.88 -45.75 -18.17
N SER A 105 28.85 -45.88 -17.31
CA SER A 105 28.41 -47.17 -16.79
C SER A 105 26.90 -47.20 -16.55
N PRO A 106 26.14 -48.08 -17.23
CA PRO A 106 24.72 -48.28 -16.93
C PRO A 106 24.45 -48.74 -15.49
N GLY A 107 25.46 -49.28 -14.79
CA GLY A 107 25.36 -49.63 -13.37
C GLY A 107 25.27 -48.42 -12.43
N ALA A 108 25.69 -47.24 -12.89
CA ALA A 108 25.65 -46.00 -12.10
C ALA A 108 24.25 -45.39 -11.97
N LEU A 109 23.22 -45.96 -12.62
CA LEU A 109 21.84 -45.47 -12.54
C LEU A 109 21.30 -45.36 -11.12
N ALA A 110 21.68 -46.28 -10.22
CA ALA A 110 21.25 -46.23 -8.83
C ALA A 110 21.91 -45.07 -8.06
N GLU A 111 23.18 -44.78 -8.35
CA GLU A 111 23.91 -43.67 -7.74
C GLU A 111 23.39 -42.32 -8.27
N ALA A 112 23.16 -42.22 -9.59
CA ALA A 112 22.55 -41.05 -10.22
C ALA A 112 21.15 -40.76 -9.65
N ARG A 113 20.32 -41.79 -9.43
CA ARG A 113 19.01 -41.64 -8.75
C ARG A 113 19.15 -41.02 -7.37
N THR A 114 20.06 -41.55 -6.54
CA THR A 114 20.27 -41.03 -5.19
C THR A 114 20.72 -39.58 -5.24
N ALA A 115 21.74 -39.26 -6.04
CA ALA A 115 22.28 -37.90 -6.15
C ALA A 115 21.22 -36.87 -6.61
N VAL A 116 20.43 -37.20 -7.64
CA VAL A 116 19.39 -36.29 -8.14
C VAL A 116 18.19 -36.20 -7.18
N THR A 117 17.88 -37.27 -6.44
CA THR A 117 16.83 -37.22 -5.39
C THR A 117 17.27 -36.36 -4.20
N ASP A 118 18.53 -36.44 -3.80
CA ASP A 118 19.09 -35.59 -2.75
C ASP A 118 19.06 -34.11 -3.18
N LEU A 119 19.38 -33.82 -4.45
CA LEU A 119 19.25 -32.47 -5.01
C LEU A 119 17.78 -31.98 -5.03
N ASP A 120 16.81 -32.84 -5.38
CA ASP A 120 15.38 -32.48 -5.33
C ASP A 120 14.95 -32.12 -3.90
N ALA A 121 15.41 -32.88 -2.89
CA ALA A 121 15.16 -32.61 -1.48
C ALA A 121 15.78 -31.27 -1.04
N GLU A 122 17.03 -30.99 -1.44
CA GLU A 122 17.70 -29.73 -1.14
C GLU A 122 16.95 -28.53 -1.75
N LEU A 123 16.52 -28.62 -3.01
CA LEU A 123 15.75 -27.58 -3.68
C LEU A 123 14.37 -27.39 -3.03
N ALA A 124 13.74 -28.47 -2.54
CA ALA A 124 12.48 -28.40 -1.82
C ALA A 124 12.65 -27.66 -0.47
N ASP A 125 13.71 -27.96 0.28
CA ASP A 125 14.04 -27.28 1.53
C ASP A 125 14.39 -25.80 1.29
N HIS A 126 15.15 -25.50 0.23
CA HIS A 126 15.47 -24.14 -0.16
C HIS A 126 14.20 -23.34 -0.49
N ALA A 127 13.30 -23.91 -1.29
CA ALA A 127 12.01 -23.29 -1.62
C ALA A 127 11.16 -23.06 -0.37
N ALA A 128 11.07 -24.04 0.54
CA ALA A 128 10.35 -23.87 1.80
C ALA A 128 10.93 -22.73 2.66
N SER A 129 12.26 -22.57 2.67
CA SER A 129 12.92 -21.46 3.36
C SER A 129 12.56 -20.09 2.75
N LEU A 130 12.46 -20.00 1.43
CA LEU A 130 12.06 -18.79 0.71
C LEU A 130 10.59 -18.45 0.98
N ASP A 131 9.72 -19.45 1.03
CA ASP A 131 8.31 -19.27 1.39
C ASP A 131 8.15 -18.70 2.81
N VAL A 132 8.92 -19.22 3.78
CA VAL A 132 8.93 -18.68 5.14
C VAL A 132 9.42 -17.22 5.16
N GLN A 133 10.49 -16.90 4.44
CA GLN A 133 10.97 -15.52 4.33
C GLN A 133 9.94 -14.59 3.69
N ALA A 134 9.26 -15.04 2.64
CA ALA A 134 8.18 -14.30 1.99
C ALA A 134 7.02 -14.05 2.97
N ILE A 135 6.59 -15.05 3.73
CA ILE A 135 5.55 -14.91 4.77
C ILE A 135 5.96 -13.86 5.80
N VAL A 136 7.19 -13.91 6.31
CA VAL A 136 7.70 -12.94 7.28
C VAL A 136 7.71 -11.52 6.69
N ALA A 137 8.13 -11.36 5.44
CA ALA A 137 8.11 -10.07 4.75
C ALA A 137 6.68 -9.53 4.60
N TYR A 138 5.72 -10.36 4.18
CA TYR A 138 4.32 -9.96 4.06
C TYR A 138 3.70 -9.58 5.40
N VAL A 139 3.93 -10.37 6.44
CA VAL A 139 3.43 -10.06 7.80
C VAL A 139 4.01 -8.72 8.29
N SER A 140 5.31 -8.50 8.09
CA SER A 140 5.97 -7.25 8.48
C SER A 140 5.39 -6.05 7.74
N MET A 141 5.16 -6.18 6.44
CA MET A 141 4.55 -5.15 5.61
C MET A 141 3.11 -4.85 6.04
N LEU A 142 2.31 -5.88 6.34
CA LEU A 142 0.94 -5.74 6.83
C LEU A 142 0.90 -4.99 8.16
N VAL A 143 1.82 -5.29 9.08
CA VAL A 143 1.94 -4.59 10.37
C VAL A 143 2.26 -3.11 10.15
N ILE A 144 3.25 -2.80 9.31
CA ILE A 144 3.64 -1.42 9.00
C ILE A 144 2.47 -0.65 8.36
N ALA A 145 1.81 -1.25 7.38
CA ALA A 145 0.65 -0.67 6.70
C ALA A 145 -0.50 -0.41 7.69
N SER A 146 -0.79 -1.36 8.58
CA SER A 146 -1.84 -1.26 9.60
C SER A 146 -1.56 -0.13 10.59
N VAL A 147 -0.32 -0.02 11.08
CA VAL A 147 0.09 1.06 11.99
C VAL A 147 0.02 2.42 11.29
N GLY A 148 0.52 2.51 10.05
CA GLY A 148 0.45 3.72 9.23
C GLY A 148 -0.99 4.18 9.02
N TRP A 149 -1.89 3.25 8.68
CA TRP A 149 -3.31 3.53 8.53
C TRP A 149 -3.96 4.00 9.82
N MET A 150 -3.68 3.36 10.95
CA MET A 150 -4.23 3.72 12.26
C MET A 150 -3.82 5.15 12.67
N VAL A 151 -2.55 5.50 12.49
CA VAL A 151 -2.03 6.85 12.80
C VAL A 151 -2.68 7.89 11.90
N TRP A 152 -2.79 7.62 10.60
CA TRP A 152 -3.43 8.50 9.64
C TRP A 152 -4.92 8.70 9.95
N PHE A 153 -5.64 7.61 10.23
CA PHE A 153 -7.07 7.64 10.55
C PHE A 153 -7.33 8.44 11.83
N ARG A 154 -6.54 8.22 12.89
CA ARG A 154 -6.64 8.98 14.14
C ARG A 154 -6.44 10.48 13.90
N ARG A 155 -5.50 10.84 13.02
CA ARG A 155 -5.25 12.23 12.62
C ARG A 155 -6.42 12.81 11.82
N LEU A 156 -7.01 12.06 10.91
CA LEU A 156 -8.17 12.48 10.11
C LEU A 156 -9.40 12.72 10.99
N VAL A 157 -9.72 11.79 11.89
CA VAL A 157 -10.83 11.93 12.85
C VAL A 157 -10.59 13.15 13.75
N GLY A 158 -9.37 13.34 14.24
CA GLY A 158 -9.01 14.52 15.02
C GLY A 158 -9.24 15.83 14.26
N ARG A 159 -8.91 15.86 12.96
CA ARG A 159 -9.18 17.01 12.09
C ARG A 159 -10.67 17.21 11.85
N HIS A 160 -11.43 16.15 11.62
CA HIS A 160 -12.86 16.23 11.38
C HIS A 160 -13.61 16.78 12.60
N ARG A 161 -13.25 16.32 13.81
CA ARG A 161 -13.83 16.84 15.06
C ARG A 161 -13.59 18.34 15.25
N ARG A 162 -12.39 18.83 14.86
CA ARG A 162 -12.10 20.28 14.91
C ARG A 162 -12.97 21.06 13.94
N LEU A 163 -13.12 20.56 12.71
CA LEU A 163 -14.00 21.20 11.71
C LEU A 163 -15.47 21.19 12.16
N GLN A 164 -15.93 20.10 12.76
CA GLN A 164 -17.28 20.04 13.34
C GLN A 164 -17.44 21.05 14.48
N ALA A 165 -16.44 21.22 15.34
CA ALA A 165 -16.47 22.22 16.40
C ALA A 165 -16.57 23.64 15.84
N GLU A 166 -15.75 23.98 14.83
CA GLU A 166 -15.79 25.30 14.16
C GLU A 166 -17.15 25.57 13.50
N VAL A 167 -17.73 24.58 12.80
CA VAL A 167 -19.06 24.72 12.18
C VAL A 167 -20.16 24.87 13.22
N THR A 168 -20.06 24.15 14.34
CA THR A 168 -21.03 24.25 15.44
C THR A 168 -20.96 25.63 16.11
N GLU A 169 -19.75 26.17 16.30
CA GLU A 169 -19.55 27.52 16.82
C GLU A 169 -20.14 28.58 15.91
N GLN A 170 -19.89 28.50 14.59
CA GLN A 170 -20.49 29.41 13.61
C GLN A 170 -22.01 29.31 13.59
N ALA A 171 -22.57 28.09 13.65
CA ALA A 171 -24.01 27.89 13.72
C ALA A 171 -24.63 28.48 15.00
N ALA A 172 -23.93 28.37 16.13
CA ALA A 172 -24.36 28.97 17.40
C ALA A 172 -24.36 30.50 17.34
N LEU A 173 -23.34 31.11 16.72
CA LEU A 173 -23.28 32.56 16.49
C LEU A 173 -24.46 33.03 15.64
N VAL A 174 -24.69 32.43 14.48
CA VAL A 174 -25.82 32.77 13.60
C VAL A 174 -27.17 32.60 14.32
N ALA A 175 -27.34 31.54 15.10
CA ALA A 175 -28.56 31.33 15.89
C ALA A 175 -28.72 32.38 17.00
N SER A 176 -27.62 32.85 17.60
CA SER A 176 -27.64 33.93 18.61
C SER A 176 -27.97 35.29 17.99
N GLU A 177 -27.44 35.58 16.81
CA GLU A 177 -27.76 36.79 16.03
C GLU A 177 -29.23 36.80 15.62
N GLY A 178 -29.76 35.67 15.14
CA GLY A 178 -31.18 35.54 14.82
C GLY A 178 -32.09 35.76 16.03
N ARG A 179 -31.71 35.25 17.21
CA ARG A 179 -32.45 35.50 18.46
C ARG A 179 -32.38 36.96 18.87
N LEU A 180 -31.22 37.59 18.83
CA LEU A 180 -31.06 39.03 19.11
C LEU A 180 -31.89 39.88 18.15
N ALA A 181 -31.82 39.62 16.84
CA ALA A 181 -32.62 40.33 15.86
C ALA A 181 -34.12 40.19 16.14
N SER A 182 -34.58 39.00 16.54
CA SER A 182 -35.98 38.78 16.91
C SER A 182 -36.39 39.53 18.19
N LEU A 183 -35.50 39.63 19.18
CA LEU A 183 -35.75 40.35 20.43
C LEU A 183 -35.81 41.85 20.18
N VAL A 184 -34.85 42.39 19.44
CA VAL A 184 -34.78 43.81 19.07
C VAL A 184 -35.99 44.22 18.23
N ARG A 185 -36.46 43.35 17.32
CA ARG A 185 -37.68 43.62 16.55
C ARG A 185 -38.95 43.60 17.40
N ARG A 186 -38.98 42.82 18.49
CA ARG A 186 -40.14 42.70 19.39
C ARG A 186 -40.06 43.59 20.63
N SER A 187 -38.96 44.30 20.86
CA SER A 187 -38.85 45.22 22.00
C SER A 187 -39.68 46.48 21.73
N ALA A 188 -40.49 46.87 22.71
CA ALA A 188 -41.21 48.14 22.69
C ALA A 188 -40.28 49.37 22.80
N ASP A 189 -38.99 49.14 23.10
CA ASP A 189 -37.99 50.18 23.23
C ASP A 189 -37.58 50.75 21.85
N VAL A 190 -37.40 52.06 21.81
CA VAL A 190 -36.90 52.81 20.65
C VAL A 190 -35.38 52.70 20.65
N ILE A 191 -34.83 51.91 19.72
CA ILE A 191 -33.38 51.74 19.56
C ILE A 191 -32.98 52.25 18.18
N VAL A 192 -32.02 53.17 18.16
CA VAL A 192 -31.44 53.74 16.94
C VAL A 192 -29.93 53.60 17.03
N VAL A 193 -29.32 52.94 16.05
CA VAL A 193 -27.85 52.82 15.95
C VAL A 193 -27.37 53.84 14.93
N LEU A 194 -26.56 54.79 15.41
CA LEU A 194 -25.92 55.80 14.58
C LEU A 194 -24.53 55.31 14.17
N GLY A 195 -24.19 55.48 12.90
CA GLY A 195 -22.84 55.32 12.39
C GLY A 195 -21.90 56.38 12.96
N THR A 196 -20.60 56.19 12.80
CA THR A 196 -19.57 57.15 13.22
C THR A 196 -19.65 58.48 12.47
N ASP A 197 -20.38 58.53 11.36
CA ASP A 197 -20.71 59.71 10.56
C ASP A 197 -22.02 60.40 11.00
N GLY A 198 -22.67 59.92 12.05
CA GLY A 198 -23.94 60.45 12.57
C GLY A 198 -25.17 60.05 11.76
N ARG A 199 -25.05 59.15 10.77
CA ARG A 199 -26.19 58.64 10.01
C ARG A 199 -26.83 57.44 10.70
N VAL A 200 -28.15 57.31 10.62
CA VAL A 200 -28.86 56.14 11.16
C VAL A 200 -28.54 54.91 10.31
N GLY A 201 -27.90 53.91 10.91
CA GLY A 201 -27.60 52.62 10.27
C GLY A 201 -28.66 51.55 10.56
N TYR A 202 -29.37 51.68 11.68
CA TYR A 202 -30.46 50.77 12.06
C TYR A 202 -31.46 51.48 12.99
N ALA A 203 -32.75 51.23 12.82
CA ALA A 203 -33.81 51.70 13.71
C ALA A 203 -34.82 50.57 13.94
N THR A 204 -35.37 50.46 15.16
CA THR A 204 -36.42 49.49 15.47
C THR A 204 -37.77 49.89 14.89
N ASP A 205 -38.67 48.91 14.67
CA ASP A 205 -40.04 49.16 14.18
C ASP A 205 -40.80 50.15 15.11
N SER A 206 -40.53 50.10 16.43
CA SER A 206 -41.04 51.05 17.43
C SER A 206 -40.50 52.47 17.24
N ALA A 207 -39.24 52.63 16.83
CA ALA A 207 -38.64 53.93 16.52
C ALA A 207 -39.28 54.55 15.26
N ALA A 208 -39.50 53.74 14.23
CA ALA A 208 -40.18 54.16 13.02
C ALA A 208 -41.61 54.66 13.29
N GLY A 209 -42.36 53.92 14.11
CA GLY A 209 -43.72 54.30 14.52
C GLY A 209 -43.77 55.58 15.37
N LEU A 210 -42.76 55.85 16.20
CA LEU A 210 -42.70 57.06 17.02
C LEU A 210 -42.31 58.32 16.21
N PHE A 211 -41.37 58.18 15.27
CA PHE A 211 -40.85 59.29 14.49
C PHE A 211 -41.58 59.52 13.15
N ASP A 212 -42.56 58.67 12.82
CA ASP A 212 -43.32 58.70 11.57
C ASP A 212 -42.41 58.65 10.32
N VAL A 213 -41.30 57.91 10.43
CA VAL A 213 -40.32 57.74 9.35
C VAL A 213 -40.51 56.35 8.74
N PRO A 214 -40.64 56.24 7.41
CA PRO A 214 -40.69 54.94 6.76
C PRO A 214 -39.35 54.20 6.96
N VAL A 215 -39.40 53.01 7.56
CA VAL A 215 -38.28 52.05 7.65
C VAL A 215 -38.10 51.31 6.34
#